data_AF-A0A0V1M309-F1
#
_entry.id   AF-A0A0V1M309-F1
#
_cell.length_a   1.000
_cell.length_b   1.000
_cell.length_c   1.000
_cell.angle_alpha   90.00
_cell.angle_beta   90.00
_cell.angle_gamma   90.00
#
_symmetry.space_group_name_H-M   'P 1'
#
loop_
_entity.id
_entity.type
_entity.pdbx_description
1 polymer ?
#
loop_
_entity_poly.entity_id
_entity_poly.type
_entity_poly.pdbx_seq_one_letter_code
_entity_poly.pdbx_strand_id
1 'polypeptide(L)'
;MKKCRGYFEHACDGEMYVCRWNDSAAVTIASNYYTHFPVGTVKRFSRAVKKHVDVAEPNIIRQYNQYMGGVDVMDKMLSSYQPKLRSRK
;
A
#
# COMPACT_ATOMS: atom_id res chain seq x y z
N MET A 1 9.97 5.32 21.88
CA MET A 1 10.32 3.89 21.63
C MET A 1 9.95 3.55 20.20
N LYS A 2 10.87 3.05 19.38
CA LYS A 2 10.59 2.71 17.97
C LYS A 2 9.71 1.45 17.95
N LYS A 3 8.51 1.56 17.38
CA LYS A 3 7.57 0.42 17.27
C LYS A 3 8.15 -0.64 16.32
N CYS A 4 7.85 -1.90 16.58
CA CYS A 4 8.35 -3.03 15.78
C CYS A 4 7.75 -3.01 14.35
N ARG A 5 8.48 -3.62 13.40
CA ARG A 5 7.96 -3.82 12.03
C ARG A 5 6.73 -4.73 12.07
N GLY A 6 5.68 -4.38 11.35
CA GLY A 6 4.39 -5.04 11.37
C GLY A 6 3.42 -4.52 12.43
N TYR A 7 3.88 -3.69 13.36
CA TYR A 7 2.98 -2.99 14.27
C TYR A 7 2.06 -2.06 13.48
N PHE A 8 0.77 -2.09 13.82
CA PHE A 8 -0.19 -1.11 13.36
C PHE A 8 -1.06 -0.62 14.51
N GLU A 9 -1.60 0.58 14.33
CA GLU A 9 -2.62 1.18 15.17
C GLU A 9 -3.70 1.77 14.29
N HIS A 10 -4.90 1.93 14.84
CA HIS A 10 -6.04 2.40 14.09
C HIS A 10 -6.98 3.25 14.94
N ALA A 11 -7.75 4.09 14.26
CA ALA A 11 -8.85 4.86 14.82
C ALA A 11 -10.03 4.84 13.83
N CYS A 12 -11.24 4.94 14.36
CA CYS A 12 -12.47 5.02 13.56
C CYS A 12 -13.40 6.03 14.20
N ASP A 13 -13.98 6.95 13.42
CA ASP A 13 -14.99 7.90 13.91
C ASP A 13 -16.45 7.44 13.68
N GLY A 14 -16.63 6.30 13.00
CA GLY A 14 -17.93 5.77 12.58
C GLY A 14 -18.12 5.78 11.07
N GLU A 15 -17.57 6.77 10.36
CA GLU A 15 -17.60 6.87 8.90
C GLU A 15 -16.23 6.61 8.28
N MET A 16 -15.18 7.11 8.94
CA MET A 16 -13.82 7.02 8.43
C MET A 16 -12.95 6.16 9.32
N TYR A 17 -12.26 5.21 8.70
CA TYR A 17 -11.30 4.32 9.35
C TYR A 17 -9.88 4.71 8.95
N VAL A 18 -9.02 4.96 9.93
CA VAL A 18 -7.61 5.33 9.71
C VAL A 18 -6.71 4.26 10.32
N CYS A 19 -5.70 3.83 9.58
CA CYS A 19 -4.71 2.85 10.01
C CYS A 19 -3.30 3.36 9.75
N ARG A 20 -2.44 3.31 10.77
CA ARG A 20 -1.01 3.54 10.65
C ARG A 20 -0.26 2.23 10.79
N TRP A 21 0.51 1.85 9.78
CA TRP A 21 1.29 0.60 9.74
C TRP A 21 2.78 0.87 9.60
N ASN A 22 3.60 0.16 10.38
CA ASN A 22 5.05 0.31 10.36
C ASN A 22 5.72 -0.81 9.55
N ASP A 23 6.19 -0.49 8.35
CA ASP A 23 7.08 -1.37 7.59
C ASP A 23 8.55 -0.89 7.70
N SER A 24 9.22 -0.67 6.57
CA SER A 24 10.50 0.01 6.47
C SER A 24 10.37 1.49 6.83
N ALA A 25 9.20 2.08 6.53
CA ALA A 25 8.74 3.38 7.00
C ALA A 25 7.29 3.27 7.52
N ALA A 26 6.86 4.25 8.30
CA ALA A 26 5.47 4.33 8.75
C ALA A 26 4.58 4.83 7.61
N VAL A 27 3.50 4.13 7.33
CA VAL A 27 2.48 4.48 6.33
C VAL A 27 1.16 4.71 7.05
N THR A 28 0.45 5.78 6.69
CA THR A 28 -0.90 6.06 7.22
C THR A 28 -1.88 6.04 6.06
N ILE A 29 -2.93 5.23 6.16
CA ILE A 29 -3.99 5.09 5.15
C ILE A 29 -5.33 5.28 5.83
N ALA A 30 -6.26 5.91 5.13
CA ALA A 30 -7.64 6.02 5.54
C ALA A 30 -8.57 5.39 4.50
N SER A 31 -9.67 4.82 4.95
CA SER A 31 -10.72 4.24 4.11
C SER A 31 -12.06 4.33 4.83
N ASN A 32 -13.14 4.50 4.07
CA ASN A 32 -14.52 4.42 4.57
C ASN A 32 -15.13 3.01 4.40
N TYR A 33 -14.38 2.06 3.82
CA TYR A 33 -14.88 0.73 3.47
C TYR A 33 -13.99 -0.38 4.03
N TYR A 34 -12.67 -0.25 3.87
CA TYR A 34 -11.72 -1.26 4.32
C TYR A 34 -11.19 -0.94 5.72
N THR A 35 -11.13 -1.96 6.58
CA THR A 35 -10.56 -1.85 7.93
C THR A 35 -9.25 -2.63 8.04
N HIS A 36 -8.68 -2.74 9.24
CA HIS A 36 -7.49 -3.57 9.47
C HIS A 36 -7.76 -5.08 9.31
N PHE A 37 -9.01 -5.53 9.41
CA PHE A 37 -9.37 -6.95 9.44
C PHE A 37 -9.83 -7.47 8.06
N PRO A 38 -9.52 -8.73 7.68
CA PRO A 38 -8.65 -9.67 8.38
C PRO A 38 -7.17 -9.29 8.29
N VAL A 39 -6.43 -9.44 9.39
CA VAL A 39 -4.98 -9.20 9.40
C VAL A 39 -4.29 -10.39 8.72
N GLY A 40 -3.61 -10.11 7.62
CA GLY A 40 -2.82 -11.10 6.88
C GLY A 40 -1.35 -11.06 7.27
N THR A 41 -0.56 -11.87 6.57
CA THR A 41 0.91 -11.86 6.65
C THR A 41 1.50 -11.65 5.26
N VAL A 42 2.47 -10.76 5.14
CA VAL A 42 3.19 -10.48 3.90
C VAL A 42 4.69 -10.74 4.07
N LYS A 43 5.30 -11.41 3.10
CA LYS A 43 6.75 -11.62 3.05
C LYS A 43 7.43 -10.31 2.67
N ARG A 44 8.29 -9.79 3.53
CA ARG A 44 9.07 -8.58 3.27
C ARG A 44 10.55 -8.80 3.53
N PHE A 45 11.39 -8.28 2.66
CA PHE A 45 12.84 -8.31 2.88
C PHE A 45 13.21 -7.40 4.06
N SER A 46 13.96 -7.95 5.02
CA SER A 46 14.53 -7.19 6.14
C SER A 46 16.02 -7.00 5.92
N ARG A 47 16.46 -5.74 5.77
CA ARG A 47 17.89 -5.40 5.66
C ARG A 47 18.68 -5.77 6.92
N ALA A 48 18.05 -5.67 8.09
CA ALA A 48 18.69 -5.98 9.37
C ALA A 48 19.07 -7.47 9.48
N VAL A 49 18.23 -8.36 8.96
CA VAL A 49 18.42 -9.82 9.05
C VAL A 49 18.82 -10.44 7.70
N LYS A 50 18.96 -9.62 6.65
CA LYS A 50 19.27 -9.99 5.25
C LYS A 50 18.43 -11.15 4.70
N LYS A 51 17.17 -11.25 5.14
CA LYS A 51 16.25 -12.32 4.76
C LYS A 51 14.82 -11.80 4.64
N HIS A 52 13.97 -12.58 3.98
CA HIS A 52 12.53 -12.36 4.00
C HIS A 52 11.98 -12.75 5.37
N VAL A 53 11.15 -11.88 5.92
CA VAL A 53 10.44 -12.08 7.18
C VAL A 53 8.95 -11.91 6.94
N ASP A 54 8.15 -12.68 7.65
CA ASP A 54 6.71 -12.52 7.64
C ASP A 54 6.33 -11.34 8.54
N VAL A 55 5.58 -10.40 7.98
CA VAL A 55 5.15 -9.18 8.65
C VAL A 55 3.63 -9.14 8.64
N ALA A 56 3.01 -8.83 9.78
CA ALA A 56 1.58 -8.64 9.84
C ALA A 56 1.16 -7.47 8.93
N GLU A 57 0.19 -7.70 8.06
CA GLU A 57 -0.33 -6.73 7.09
C GLU A 57 -1.82 -6.51 7.33
N PRO A 58 -2.24 -5.29 7.70
CA PRO A 58 -3.66 -4.93 7.79
C PRO A 58 -4.35 -5.04 6.43
N ASN A 59 -5.62 -5.49 6.41
CA ASN A 59 -6.38 -5.65 5.17
C ASN A 59 -6.43 -4.35 4.33
N ILE A 60 -6.66 -3.20 4.98
CA ILE A 60 -6.64 -1.89 4.32
C ILE A 60 -5.35 -1.62 3.51
N ILE A 61 -4.17 -2.03 4.01
CA ILE A 61 -2.89 -1.88 3.31
C ILE A 61 -2.86 -2.79 2.08
N ARG A 62 -3.29 -4.04 2.25
CA ARG A 62 -3.35 -5.03 1.17
C ARG A 62 -4.27 -4.59 0.03
N GLN A 63 -5.46 -4.12 0.38
CA GLN A 63 -6.45 -3.63 -0.60
C GLN A 63 -5.90 -2.41 -1.35
N TYR A 64 -5.30 -1.46 -0.63
CA TYR A 64 -4.67 -0.30 -1.26
C TYR A 64 -3.59 -0.73 -2.27
N ASN A 65 -2.66 -1.60 -1.88
CA ASN A 65 -1.59 -2.08 -2.76
C ASN A 65 -2.12 -2.86 -3.98
N GLN A 66 -3.23 -3.59 -3.84
CA GLN A 66 -3.86 -4.32 -4.93
C GLN A 66 -4.43 -3.39 -6.01
N TYR A 67 -5.00 -2.24 -5.62
CA TYR A 67 -5.70 -1.34 -6.54
C TYR A 67 -4.95 -0.07 -6.92
N MET A 68 -3.86 0.29 -6.20
CA MET A 68 -3.08 1.52 -6.45
C MET A 68 -2.58 1.62 -7.91
N GLY A 69 -2.20 0.50 -8.53
CA GLY A 69 -1.52 0.50 -9.84
C GLY A 69 -2.43 0.70 -11.06
N GLY A 70 -3.75 0.88 -10.89
CA GLY A 70 -4.68 0.95 -12.03
C GLY A 70 -4.37 2.09 -13.00
N VAL A 71 -4.03 3.28 -12.47
CA VAL A 71 -3.69 4.46 -13.27
C VAL A 71 -2.35 4.27 -13.99
N ASP A 72 -1.31 3.83 -13.27
CA ASP A 72 0.01 3.59 -13.87
C ASP A 72 -0.02 2.56 -15.00
N VAL A 73 -0.86 1.52 -14.85
CA VAL A 73 -1.06 0.50 -15.91
C VAL A 73 -1.70 1.14 -17.14
N MET A 74 -2.72 1.99 -16.96
CA MET A 74 -3.36 2.70 -18.07
C MET A 74 -2.37 3.64 -18.77
N ASP A 75 -1.62 4.45 -18.02
CA ASP A 75 -0.61 5.37 -18.57
C ASP A 75 0.47 4.61 -19.36
N LYS A 76 0.90 3.46 -18.85
CA LYS A 76 1.84 2.59 -19.55
C LYS A 76 1.28 2.05 -20.85
N MET A 77 0.00 1.64 -20.87
CA MET A 77 -0.66 1.18 -22.09
C MET A 77 -0.80 2.32 -23.10
N LEU A 78 -1.26 3.49 -22.67
CA LEU A 78 -1.37 4.67 -23.52
C LEU A 78 -0.01 5.02 -24.13
N SER A 79 1.05 5.09 -23.31
CA SER A 79 2.41 5.38 -23.78
C SER A 79 2.93 4.32 -24.76
N SER A 80 2.61 3.04 -24.55
CA SER A 80 3.07 1.94 -25.40
C SER A 80 2.39 1.93 -26.77
N TYR A 81 1.11 2.32 -26.85
CA TYR A 81 0.32 2.29 -28.07
C TYR A 81 0.11 3.66 -28.71
N GLN A 82 0.68 4.74 -28.15
CA GLN A 82 0.51 6.09 -28.68
C GLN A 82 1.17 6.24 -30.06
N PRO A 83 0.40 6.55 -31.12
CA PRO A 83 0.97 6.93 -32.40
C PRO A 83 1.78 8.21 -32.22
N LYS A 84 3.02 8.23 -32.70
CA LYS A 84 3.87 9.43 -32.66
C LYS A 84 3.38 10.45 -33.68
N LEU A 85 2.31 11.17 -33.35
CA LEU A 85 1.80 12.28 -34.13
C LEU A 85 2.54 13.56 -33.73
N ARG A 86 3.53 13.94 -34.54
CA ARG A 86 4.25 15.21 -34.37
C ARG A 86 3.42 16.33 -35.00
N SER A 87 2.69 17.09 -34.18
CA SER A 87 2.07 18.33 -34.61
C SER A 87 3.12 19.44 -34.72
N ARG A 88 2.94 20.38 -35.66
CA ARG A 88 3.71 21.63 -35.79
C ARG A 88 2.90 22.86 -35.37
N LYS A 89 1.78 22.66 -34.68
CA LYS A 89 1.10 23.77 -34.00
C LYS A 89 1.96 24.28 -32.85
#